data_AF-X1NXZ6-F1
#
_entry.id   AF-X1NXZ6-F1
#
_cell.length_a   1.000
_cell.length_b   1.000
_cell.length_c   1.000
_cell.angle_alpha   90.00
_cell.angle_beta   90.00
_cell.angle_gamma   90.00
#
_symmetry.space_group_name_H-M   'P 1'
#
loop_
_entity.id
_entity.type
_entity.pdbx_description
1 polymer ?
#
loop_
_entity_poly.entity_id
_entity_poly.type
_entity_poly.pdbx_seq_one_letter_code
_entity_poly.pdbx_strand_id
1 'polypeptide(L)' 'MQYSDIFKELKSLSNPKAVEGMAKYGITPESAYGVSIPNLRKIAKEKRDPENRFREC' A
#
# COMPACT_ATOMS: atom_id res chain seq x y z
N MET A 1 -4.51 1.11 -16.69
CA MET A 1 -3.99 1.71 -15.45
C MET A 1 -2.48 1.47 -15.39
N GLN A 2 -1.63 2.50 -15.29
CA GLN A 2 -0.19 2.32 -15.19
C GLN A 2 0.19 2.01 -13.73
N TYR A 3 0.76 0.83 -13.48
CA TYR A 3 1.19 0.40 -12.15
C TYR A 3 2.19 1.37 -11.50
N SER A 4 2.94 2.11 -12.31
CA SER A 4 3.92 3.11 -11.86
C SER A 4 3.33 4.21 -10.99
N ASP A 5 2.10 4.64 -11.24
CA ASP A 5 1.48 5.73 -10.48
C ASP A 5 1.06 5.26 -9.07
N ILE A 6 0.60 4.00 -8.97
CA ILE A 6 0.28 3.37 -7.69
C ILE A 6 1.54 3.25 -6.82
N PHE A 7 2.68 2.88 -7.41
CA PHE A 7 3.95 2.80 -6.69
C PHE A 7 4.43 4.17 -6.18
N LYS A 8 4.26 5.23 -6.97
CA LYS A 8 4.59 6.60 -6.53
C LYS A 8 3.72 7.01 -5.33
N GLU A 9 2.43 6.73 -5.40
CA GLU A 9 1.46 7.08 -4.35
C GLU A 9 1.72 6.30 -3.05
N LEU A 10 2.01 4.99 -3.15
CA LEU A 10 2.41 4.15 -2.01
C LEU A 10 3.70 4.65 -1.35
N LYS A 11 4.70 5.05 -2.16
CA LYS A 11 5.95 5.63 -1.64
C LYS A 11 5.72 6.98 -0.96
N SER A 12 4.85 7.83 -1.50
CA SER A 12 4.52 9.13 -0.88
C SER A 12 3.79 9.00 0.45
N LEU A 13 3.02 7.92 0.64
CA LEU A 13 2.29 7.63 1.89
C LEU A 13 3.11 6.82 2.89
N SER A 14 4.37 6.52 2.56
CA SER A 14 5.29 5.77 3.41
C SER A 14 5.59 6.53 4.70
N ASN A 15 5.39 5.89 5.85
CA ASN A 15 5.64 6.52 7.15
C ASN A 15 6.77 5.79 7.90
N PRO A 16 7.91 6.45 8.15
CA PRO A 16 9.05 5.82 8.85
C PRO A 16 8.69 5.36 10.27
N LYS A 17 7.76 6.03 10.97
CA LYS A 17 7.31 5.59 12.30
C LYS A 17 6.57 4.26 12.27
N ALA A 18 5.84 3.99 11.18
CA ALA A 18 5.16 2.70 11.00
C ALA A 18 6.19 1.60 10.69
N VAL A 19 7.23 1.91 9.92
CA VAL A 19 8.35 0.99 9.65
C VAL A 19 9.12 0.66 10.93
N GLU A 20 9.37 1.64 11.80
CA GLU A 20 9.96 1.42 13.13
C GLU A 20 9.06 0.53 14.01
N GLY A 21 7.74 0.73 13.95
CA GLY A 21 6.79 -0.15 14.60
C GLY A 21 6.89 -1.59 14.08
N MET A 22 6.94 -1.77 12.77
CA MET A 22 7.10 -3.08 12.12
C MET A 22 8.41 -3.77 12.52
N ALA A 23 9.51 -3.03 12.56
CA ALA A 23 10.81 -3.55 12.98
C ALA A 23 10.80 -4.08 14.42
N LYS A 24 10.06 -3.41 15.34
CA LYS A 24 9.90 -3.88 16.72
C LYS A 24 9.17 -5.22 16.82
N TYR A 25 8.33 -5.56 15.85
CA TYR A 25 7.63 -6.84 15.77
C TYR A 25 8.37 -7.89 14.91
N GLY A 26 9.63 -7.62 14.53
CA GLY A 26 10.44 -8.56 13.74
C GLY A 26 10.07 -8.63 12.26
N ILE A 27 9.28 -7.68 11.77
CA ILE A 27 8.96 -7.56 10.33
C ILE A 27 10.15 -6.86 9.67
N THR A 28 10.86 -7.58 8.79
CA THR A 28 12.03 -7.06 8.05
C THR A 28 11.63 -5.87 7.17
N PRO A 29 12.15 -4.66 7.43
CA PRO A 29 11.68 -3.44 6.77
C PRO A 29 12.24 -3.19 5.37
N GLU A 30 13.11 -4.06 4.83
CA GLU A 30 13.81 -3.84 3.54
C GLU A 30 12.88 -3.55 2.36
N SER A 31 11.65 -4.06 2.38
CA SER A 31 10.64 -3.83 1.33
C SER A 31 9.34 -3.22 1.86
N ALA A 32 9.27 -2.85 3.14
CA ALA A 32 8.04 -2.39 3.77
C ALA A 32 7.90 -0.87 3.70
N TYR A 33 6.92 -0.38 2.94
CA TYR A 33 6.61 1.05 2.85
C TYR A 33 5.92 1.61 4.11
N GLY A 34 5.55 0.78 5.09
CA GLY A 34 4.93 1.28 6.33
C GLY A 34 3.63 2.07 6.09
N VAL A 35 2.82 1.67 5.12
CA VAL A 35 1.56 2.37 4.79
C VAL A 35 0.45 1.89 5.73
N SER A 36 -0.26 2.83 6.35
CA SER A 36 -1.39 2.49 7.22
C SER A 36 -2.55 1.88 6.43
N ILE A 37 -3.22 0.87 7.01
CA ILE A 37 -4.40 0.21 6.42
C ILE A 37 -5.51 1.19 5.96
N PRO A 38 -5.84 2.28 6.69
CA PRO A 38 -6.83 3.24 6.22
C PRO A 38 -6.45 3.93 4.91
N ASN A 39 -5.17 4.24 4.71
CA ASN A 39 -4.68 4.88 3.48
C ASN A 39 -4.71 3.88 2.32
N LEU A 40 -4.29 2.64 2.57
CA LEU A 40 -4.35 1.57 1.58
C LEU A 40 -5.79 1.31 1.10
N ARG A 41 -6.76 1.32 2.03
CA ARG A 41 -8.19 1.20 1.72
C ARG A 41 -8.73 2.38 0.90
N LYS A 42 -8.27 3.61 1.15
CA LYS A 42 -8.64 4.80 0.37
C LYS A 42 -8.15 4.67 -1.07
N ILE A 43 -6.86 4.38 -1.26
CA ILE A 43 -6.27 4.15 -2.59
C ILE A 43 -7.01 3.03 -3.30
N ALA A 44 -7.26 1.90 -2.64
CA ALA A 44 -8.00 0.78 -3.23
C ALA A 44 -9.43 1.15 -3.64
N LYS A 45 -10.08 2.10 -2.95
CA LYS A 45 -11.42 2.59 -3.30
C LYS A 45 -11.38 3.58 -4.47
N GLU A 46 -10.41 4.47 -4.50
CA GLU A 46 -10.25 5.49 -5.55
C GLU A 46 -9.73 4.89 -6.87
N LYS A 47 -8.81 3.94 -6.76
CA LYS A 47 -8.20 3.22 -7.88
C LYS A 47 -8.96 1.95 -8.25
N ARG A 48 -10.10 1.68 -7.62
CA ARG A 48 -10.93 0.51 -7.90
C ARG A 48 -11.35 0.55 -9.35
N ASP A 49 -10.71 -0.28 -10.15
CA ASP A 49 -11.09 -0.49 -11.53
C ASP A 49 -12.47 -1.17 -11.54
N PRO A 50 -13.51 -0.56 -12.15
CA PRO A 50 -14.83 -1.16 -12.21
C PRO A 50 -14.86 -2.43 -13.08
N GLU A 51 -13.88 -2.61 -13.97
CA GLU A 51 -13.85 -3.68 -14.97
C GLU A 51 -13.30 -5.00 -14.41
N ASN A 52 -12.46 -4.96 -13.37
CA ASN A 52 -11.80 -6.15 -12.82
C ASN A 52 -12.56 -6.77 -11.62
N ARG A 53 -13.88 -6.57 -11.54
CA ARG A 53 -14.74 -7.01 -10.41
C ARG A 53 -14.86 -8.54 -10.29
N PHE A 54 -14.45 -9.31 -11.30
CA PHE A 54 -14.64 -10.75 -11.40
C PHE A 54 -13.43 -11.51 -11.98
N ARG A 55 -12.18 -11.12 -11.68
CA ARG A 55 -11.06 -12.05 -11.87
C ARG A 55 -10.94 -13.00 -10.67
N GLU A 56 -11.85 -13.97 -10.72
CA GLU A 56 -11.80 -15.37 -10.32
C GLU A 56 -11.46 -15.75 -8.86
N CYS A 57 -12.38 -16.56 -8.32
CA CYS A 57 -12.20 -17.45 -7.18
C CYS A 57 -11.13 -18.50 -7.43
#